data_AF-A0A645HAI2-F1
#
_entry.id   AF-A0A645HAI2-F1
#
_cell.length_a   1.000
_cell.length_b   1.000
_cell.length_c   1.000
_cell.angle_alpha   90.00
_cell.angle_beta   90.00
_cell.angle_gamma   90.00
#
_symmetry.space_group_name_H-M   'P 1'
#
loop_
_entity.id
_entity.type
_entity.pdbx_description
1 polymer ?
#
loop_
_entity_poly.entity_id
_entity_poly.type
_entity_poly.pdbx_seq_one_letter_code
_entity_poly.pdbx_strand_id
1 'polypeptide(L)' 'MELHGTNPVYYGRRSDTKSDYEWIVRIDEEGCFVTDPIEDWEKDDDYREEAESNGTLYERLDVDDARSVLALWNRKP' A
#
# COMPACT_ATOMS: atom_id res chain seq x y z
N MET A 1 -22.48 -17.89 -5.88
CA MET A 1 -21.88 -16.92 -4.94
C MET A 1 -20.40 -16.94 -5.22
N GLU A 2 -19.99 -16.17 -6.22
CA GLU A 2 -18.58 -15.99 -6.54
C GLU A 2 -18.02 -15.08 -5.45
N LEU A 3 -17.29 -15.67 -4.51
CA LEU A 3 -16.40 -14.92 -3.66
C LEU A 3 -15.30 -14.41 -4.59
N HIS A 4 -15.53 -13.24 -5.21
CA HIS A 4 -14.48 -12.49 -5.85
C HIS A 4 -13.53 -12.07 -4.73
N GLY A 5 -12.61 -12.96 -4.35
CA GLY A 5 -11.46 -12.61 -3.55
C GLY A 5 -10.64 -11.64 -4.39
N THR A 6 -10.98 -10.36 -4.32
CA THR A 6 -10.17 -9.30 -4.88
C THR A 6 -8.87 -9.33 -4.11
N ASN A 7 -7.81 -9.84 -4.74
CA ASN A 7 -6.48 -9.80 -4.16
C ASN A 7 -6.20 -8.36 -3.75
N PRO A 8 -5.78 -8.11 -2.50
CA PRO A 8 -5.43 -6.77 -2.04
C PRO A 8 -4.38 -6.18 -2.97
N VAL A 9 -4.63 -4.96 -3.43
CA VAL A 9 -3.68 -4.22 -4.26
C VAL A 9 -2.87 -3.32 -3.33
N TYR A 10 -1.56 -3.36 -3.47
CA TYR A 10 -0.66 -2.52 -2.69
C TYR A 10 -0.04 -1.46 -3.58
N TYR A 11 0.15 -0.27 -3.04
CA TYR A 11 0.80 0.85 -3.68
C TYR A 11 1.83 1.43 -2.73
N GLY A 12 3.10 1.39 -3.10
CA GLY A 12 4.15 2.06 -2.33
C GLY A 12 4.35 3.47 -2.84
N ARG A 13 4.20 4.48 -1.97
CA ARG A 13 4.60 5.84 -2.32
C ARG A 13 6.11 5.94 -2.29
N ARG A 14 6.72 6.23 -3.43
CA ARG A 14 8.18 6.39 -3.53
C ARG A 14 8.63 7.64 -2.77
N SER A 15 9.68 7.50 -1.98
CA SER A 15 10.33 8.66 -1.36
C SER A 15 11.12 9.44 -2.41
N ASP A 16 10.97 10.77 -2.44
CA ASP A 16 11.82 11.62 -3.29
C ASP A 16 13.29 11.63 -2.81
N THR A 17 13.49 11.35 -1.52
CA THR A 17 14.80 11.48 -0.84
C THR A 17 15.46 10.16 -0.46
N LYS A 18 14.72 9.05 -0.50
CA LYS A 18 15.21 7.71 -0.12
C LYS A 18 14.94 6.73 -1.26
N SER A 19 15.77 5.70 -1.37
CA SER A 19 15.55 4.61 -2.32
C SER A 19 14.52 3.57 -1.79
N ASP A 20 13.52 4.04 -1.03
CA ASP A 20 12.51 3.22 -0.34
C ASP A 20 11.13 3.93 -0.37
N TYR A 21 10.09 3.32 0.18
CA TYR A 21 8.74 3.88 0.20
C TYR A 21 8.48 4.70 1.48
N GLU A 22 7.76 5.80 1.36
CA GLU A 22 7.36 6.61 2.53
C GLU A 22 6.18 5.97 3.26
N TRP A 23 5.27 5.34 2.51
CA TRP A 23 4.14 4.56 3.03
C TRP A 23 3.63 3.60 1.97
N ILE A 24 2.90 2.57 2.42
CA ILE A 24 2.19 1.61 1.60
C ILE A 24 0.69 1.83 1.76
N VAL A 25 -0.03 1.89 0.64
CA VAL A 25 -1.49 1.91 0.57
C VAL A 25 -1.96 0.52 0.16
N ARG A 26 -2.82 -0.11 0.96
CA ARG A 26 -3.50 -1.38 0.68
C ARG A 26 -4.95 -1.10 0.35
N ILE A 27 -5.39 -1.51 -0.83
CA ILE A 27 -6.79 -1.40 -1.26
C ILE A 27 -7.35 -2.80 -1.42
N ASP A 28 -8.39 -3.09 -0.65
CA ASP A 28 -9.09 -4.36 -0.65
C ASP A 28 -10.61 -4.16 -0.47
N GLU A 29 -11.36 -5.24 -0.27
CA GLU A 29 -12.82 -5.19 -0.12
C GLU A 29 -13.28 -4.46 1.17
N GLU A 30 -12.44 -4.42 2.20
CA GLU A 30 -12.70 -3.71 3.46
C GLU A 30 -12.50 -2.19 3.31
N GLY A 31 -11.74 -1.75 2.31
CA GLY A 31 -11.50 -0.34 1.98
C GLY A 31 -10.05 -0.05 1.58
N CYS A 32 -9.68 1.22 1.71
CA CYS A 32 -8.32 1.71 1.52
C CYS A 32 -7.65 1.93 2.87
N PHE A 33 -6.47 1.36 3.06
CA PHE A 33 -5.65 1.47 4.25
C PHE A 33 -4.27 1.99 3.87
N VAL A 34 -3.68 2.85 4.68
CA VAL A 34 -2.33 3.36 4.50
C VAL A 34 -1.49 3.03 5.73
N THR A 35 -0.23 2.64 5.55
CA THR A 35 0.73 2.40 6.64
C THR A 35 2.08 2.99 6.27
N ASP A 36 2.72 3.65 7.23
CA ASP A 36 4.09 4.14 7.10
C ASP A 36 5.05 3.25 7.92
N PRO A 37 6.38 3.46 7.84
CA PRO A 37 7.36 2.70 8.61
C PRO A 37 7.22 2.83 10.14
N ILE A 38 6.51 3.85 10.63
CA ILE A 38 6.43 4.24 12.04
C ILE A 38 5.02 3.94 12.60
N GLU A 39 3.93 4.30 11.91
CA GLU A 39 2.55 4.12 12.39
C GLU A 39 1.89 2.84 11.84
N ASP A 40 0.72 2.48 12.39
CA ASP A 40 -0.06 1.30 11.99
C ASP A 40 -0.97 1.60 10.80
N TRP A 41 -1.64 0.57 10.27
CA TRP A 41 -2.61 0.74 9.19
C TRP A 41 -3.76 1.68 9.59
N GLU A 42 -3.88 2.80 8.90
CA GLU A 42 -4.98 3.75 9.02
C GLU A 42 -5.91 3.63 7.82
N LYS A 43 -7.22 3.59 8.07
CA LYS A 43 -8.21 3.55 6.99
C LYS A 43 -8.43 4.96 6.44
N ASP A 44 -7.97 5.21 5.22
CA ASP A 44 -8.07 6.50 4.57
C ASP A 44 -8.33 6.32 3.06
N ASP A 45 -9.48 6.81 2.59
CA ASP A 45 -9.92 6.67 1.20
C ASP A 45 -9.35 7.79 0.30
N ASP A 46 -8.82 8.87 0.87
CA ASP A 46 -8.19 9.96 0.10
C ASP A 46 -6.96 9.44 -0.68
N TYR A 47 -6.21 8.53 -0.05
CA TYR A 47 -5.07 7.86 -0.66
C TYR A 47 -5.44 6.89 -1.78
N ARG A 48 -6.71 6.43 -1.85
CA ARG A 48 -7.15 5.50 -2.88
C ARG A 48 -7.07 6.14 -4.26
N GLU A 49 -7.76 7.26 -4.42
CA GLU A 49 -7.79 8.00 -5.67
C GLU A 49 -6.39 8.50 -6.04
N GLU A 50 -5.63 8.98 -5.03
CA GLU A 50 -4.26 9.43 -5.26
C GLU A 50 -3.35 8.31 -5.78
N ALA A 51 -3.39 7.13 -5.16
CA ALA A 51 -2.57 5.98 -5.55
C ALA A 51 -2.95 5.40 -6.92
N GLU A 52 -4.25 5.34 -7.23
CA GLU A 52 -4.74 4.85 -8.53
C GLU A 52 -4.44 5.85 -9.67
N SER A 53 -4.46 7.15 -9.38
CA SER A 53 -4.29 8.21 -10.38
C SER A 53 -2.82 8.62 -10.59
N ASN A 54 -1.97 8.53 -9.57
CA ASN A 54 -0.58 9.01 -9.60
C ASN A 54 0.47 7.88 -9.66
N GLY A 55 0.54 7.16 -10.78
CA GLY A 55 1.56 6.12 -11.03
C GLY A 55 3.03 6.60 -11.04
N THR A 56 3.26 7.92 -11.02
CA THR A 56 4.61 8.50 -10.90
C THR A 56 5.06 8.57 -9.42
N LEU A 57 4.13 8.83 -8.50
CA LEU A 57 4.41 8.90 -7.07
C LEU A 57 4.22 7.54 -6.39
N TYR A 58 3.19 6.82 -6.81
CA TYR A 58 2.83 5.52 -6.31
C TYR A 58 3.26 4.44 -7.30
N GLU A 59 3.99 3.47 -6.79
CA GLU A 59 4.33 2.27 -7.52
C GLU A 59 3.41 1.15 -7.06
N ARG A 60 2.75 0.50 -8.02
CA ARG A 60 1.91 -0.67 -7.72
C ARG A 60 2.82 -1.84 -7.34
N LEU A 61 2.61 -2.38 -6.15
CA LEU A 61 3.35 -3.50 -5.60
C LEU A 61 2.47 -4.76 -5.62
N ASP A 62 3.08 -5.88 -5.98
CA ASP A 62 2.49 -7.18 -5.73
C ASP A 62 2.51 -7.50 -4.22
N VAL A 63 1.68 -8.46 -3.81
CA VAL A 63 1.61 -8.95 -2.41
C VAL A 63 3.00 -9.30 -1.87
N ASP A 64 3.84 -9.95 -2.66
CA ASP A 64 5.18 -10.38 -2.24
C ASP A 64 6.15 -9.20 -2.06
N ASP A 65 6.07 -8.18 -2.91
CA ASP A 65 6.86 -6.95 -2.78
C ASP A 65 6.41 -6.13 -1.57
N ALA A 66 5.10 -5.91 -1.43
CA ALA A 66 4.54 -5.22 -0.26
C ALA A 66 4.90 -5.94 1.04
N ARG A 67 4.83 -7.28 1.07
CA ARG A 67 5.31 -8.09 2.21
C ARG A 67 6.77 -7.89 2.50
N SER A 68 7.61 -7.79 1.48
CA SER A 68 9.04 -7.59 1.65
C SER A 68 9.33 -6.22 2.27
N VAL A 69 8.66 -5.16 1.79
CA VAL A 69 8.76 -3.81 2.35
C VAL A 69 8.25 -3.77 3.79
N LEU A 70 7.05 -4.31 4.04
CA LEU A 70 6.48 -4.36 5.39
C LEU A 70 7.35 -5.17 6.35
N ALA A 71 7.96 -6.26 5.90
CA ALA A 71 8.89 -7.04 6.70
C ALA A 71 10.15 -6.24 7.10
N LEU A 72 10.66 -5.37 6.21
CA LEU A 72 11.75 -4.44 6.55
C LEU A 72 11.34 -3.46 7.65
N TRP A 73 10.06 -3.07 7.67
CA TRP A 73 9.48 -2.20 8.70
C TRP A 73 8.99 -2.98 9.93
N ASN A 74 9.23 -4.29 9.98
CA ASN A 74 8.78 -5.19 11.04
C ASN A 74 7.24 -5.22 11.20
N ARG A 75 6.53 -5.05 10.08
CA ARG A 75 5.06 -5.04 9.95
C ARG A 75 4.56 -6.30 9.23
N LYS A 76 3.27 -6.60 9.40
CA LYS A 76 2.58 -7.70 8.72
C LYS A 76 1.64 -7.14 7.63
N PRO A 77 1.52 -7.84 6.48
CA PRO A 77 0.57 -7.52 5.41
C PRO A 77 -0.88 -7.70 5.84
#